data_AF-A0A836GC44-F1
#
_entry.id   AF-A0A836GC44-F1
#
_cell.length_a   1.000
_cell.length_b   1.000
_cell.length_c   1.000
_cell.angle_alpha   90.00
_cell.angle_beta   90.00
_cell.angle_gamma   90.00
#
_symmetry.space_group_name_H-M   'P 1'
#
loop_
_entity.id
_entity.type
_entity.pdbx_description
1 polymer ?
#
loop_
_entity_poly.entity_id
_entity_poly.type
_entity_poly.pdbx_seq_one_letter_code
_entity_poly.pdbx_strand_id
1 'polypeptide(L)'
;QDWWNSTTYYTFFRTWNVVVHDWLYTYIYKDMYEIVVPYNRVLSATTVFFISAIVHEYILAFAFGFFYPVIFILFITIGFPMFFIRKTFSNLLMWLSWSLGTGIIFSLHAIELYARQNCPPYPNYYLDLFIPRSWSCHEQFNT
;
A
#
# COMPACT_ATOMS: atom_id res chain seq x y z
N GLN A 1 -20.77 -9.36 4.49
CA GLN A 1 -20.80 -9.39 3.02
C GLN A 1 -19.52 -10.03 2.55
N ASP A 2 -19.61 -10.82 1.48
CA ASP A 2 -18.49 -11.64 1.01
C ASP A 2 -17.57 -10.82 0.11
N TRP A 3 -16.35 -10.56 0.56
CA TRP A 3 -15.38 -9.76 -0.21
C TRP A 3 -14.88 -10.49 -1.46
N TRP A 4 -14.81 -11.82 -1.42
CA TRP A 4 -14.23 -12.68 -2.47
C TRP A 4 -15.06 -12.80 -3.76
N ASN A 5 -16.35 -12.43 -3.72
CA ASN A 5 -17.22 -12.41 -4.90
C ASN A 5 -17.38 -10.99 -5.48
N SER A 6 -16.59 -10.04 -5.00
CA SER A 6 -16.63 -8.66 -5.49
C SER A 6 -16.06 -8.59 -6.90
N THR A 7 -16.79 -7.95 -7.81
CA THR A 7 -16.37 -7.73 -9.21
C THR A 7 -15.81 -6.32 -9.45
N THR A 8 -15.77 -5.49 -8.41
CA THR A 8 -15.31 -4.10 -8.48
C THR A 8 -14.50 -3.75 -7.24
N TYR A 9 -13.43 -2.99 -7.42
CA TYR A 9 -12.60 -2.53 -6.30
C TYR A 9 -13.38 -1.67 -5.29
N TYR A 10 -14.39 -0.95 -5.76
CA TYR A 10 -15.30 -0.17 -4.91
C TYR A 10 -16.05 -1.02 -3.88
N THR A 11 -16.57 -2.19 -4.27
CA THR A 11 -17.23 -3.13 -3.33
C THR A 11 -16.22 -3.92 -2.52
N PHE A 12 -15.09 -4.28 -3.13
CA PHE A 12 -14.00 -4.98 -2.47
C PHE A 12 -13.48 -4.21 -1.24
N PHE A 13 -13.11 -2.93 -1.37
CA PHE A 13 -12.57 -2.14 -0.25
C PHE A 13 -13.56 -1.94 0.91
N ARG A 14 -14.87 -2.01 0.65
CA ARG A 14 -15.92 -1.89 1.67
C ARG A 14 -16.16 -3.17 2.44
N THR A 15 -15.91 -4.31 1.82
CA THR A 15 -16.27 -5.63 2.35
C THR A 15 -15.07 -6.39 2.90
N TRP A 16 -13.86 -6.06 2.46
CA TRP A 16 -12.62 -6.69 2.91
C TRP A 16 -12.39 -6.54 4.42
N ASN A 17 -12.41 -5.31 4.92
CA ASN A 17 -12.27 -5.01 6.35
C ASN A 17 -13.26 -3.92 6.74
N VAL A 18 -14.46 -4.35 7.12
CA VAL A 18 -15.58 -3.47 7.47
C VAL A 18 -15.22 -2.56 8.65
N VAL A 19 -14.50 -3.06 9.66
CA VAL A 19 -14.15 -2.27 10.85
C VAL A 19 -13.26 -1.09 10.50
N VAL A 20 -12.20 -1.33 9.71
CA VAL A 20 -11.29 -0.26 9.28
C VAL A 20 -11.98 0.68 8.30
N HIS A 21 -12.78 0.14 7.38
CA HIS A 21 -13.56 0.94 6.45
C HIS A 21 -14.50 1.91 7.19
N ASP A 22 -15.26 1.43 8.18
CA ASP A 22 -16.22 2.25 8.91
C ASP A 22 -15.51 3.30 9.76
N TRP A 23 -14.37 2.97 10.37
CA TRP A 23 -13.55 3.96 11.07
C TRP A 23 -13.04 5.07 10.14
N LEU A 24 -12.46 4.69 8.99
CA LEU A 24 -11.99 5.64 7.97
C LEU A 24 -13.15 6.50 7.42
N TYR A 25 -14.32 5.90 7.25
CA TYR A 25 -15.50 6.62 6.76
C TYR A 25 -16.01 7.64 7.78
N THR A 26 -16.18 7.23 9.04
CA THR A 26 -16.76 8.08 10.08
C THR A 26 -15.83 9.21 10.50
N TYR A 27 -14.53 8.94 10.67
CA TYR A 27 -13.60 9.93 11.24
C TYR A 27 -12.80 10.73 10.21
N ILE A 28 -12.62 10.20 9.01
CA ILE A 28 -11.81 10.89 7.98
C ILE A 28 -12.71 11.34 6.84
N TYR A 29 -13.44 10.43 6.20
CA TYR A 29 -14.22 10.79 5.02
C TYR A 29 -15.31 11.83 5.35
N LYS A 30 -16.09 11.59 6.40
CA LYS A 30 -17.21 12.47 6.77
C LYS A 30 -16.74 13.87 7.16
N ASP A 31 -15.74 13.97 8.04
CA ASP A 31 -15.19 15.25 8.49
C ASP A 31 -14.53 16.01 7.34
N MET A 32 -13.82 15.32 6.45
CA MET A 32 -13.25 15.94 5.25
C MET A 32 -14.33 16.45 4.28
N TYR A 33 -15.42 15.72 4.11
CA TYR A 33 -16.51 16.07 3.19
C TYR A 33 -17.40 17.21 3.72
N GLU A 34 -17.62 17.26 5.03
CA GLU A 34 -18.51 18.25 5.67
C GLU A 34 -17.77 19.55 6.06
N ILE A 35 -16.53 19.45 6.53
CA ILE A 35 -15.81 20.58 7.16
C ILE A 35 -14.73 21.16 6.23
N VAL A 36 -13.85 20.30 5.70
CA VAL A 36 -12.62 20.75 5.03
C VAL A 36 -12.84 21.06 3.55
N VAL A 37 -13.56 20.18 2.84
CA VAL A 37 -13.79 20.30 1.39
C VAL A 37 -15.28 20.08 1.09
N PRO A 38 -16.12 21.11 1.28
CA PRO A 38 -17.56 20.97 1.12
C PRO A 38 -17.93 20.43 -0.27
N TYR A 39 -18.74 19.37 -0.29
CA TYR A 39 -19.28 18.72 -1.49
C TYR A 39 -18.28 18.02 -2.44
N ASN A 40 -16.98 17.98 -2.15
CA ASN A 40 -16.02 17.29 -3.02
C ASN A 40 -15.75 15.84 -2.58
N ARG A 41 -16.48 14.91 -3.19
CA ARG A 41 -16.37 13.46 -2.93
C ARG A 41 -15.02 12.87 -3.38
N VAL A 42 -14.43 13.41 -4.44
CA VAL A 42 -13.18 12.90 -5.00
C VAL A 42 -12.03 13.22 -4.07
N LEU A 43 -11.91 14.48 -3.64
CA LEU A 43 -10.86 14.89 -2.69
C LEU A 43 -10.99 14.13 -1.36
N SER A 44 -12.21 13.99 -0.84
CA SER A 44 -12.46 13.24 0.40
C SER A 44 -12.04 11.77 0.28
N ALA A 45 -12.34 11.12 -0.84
CA ALA A 45 -11.89 9.75 -1.10
C ALA A 45 -10.36 9.66 -1.23
N THR A 46 -9.73 10.58 -1.96
CA THR A 46 -8.26 10.63 -2.11
C THR A 46 -7.56 10.76 -0.76
N THR A 47 -8.06 11.61 0.14
CA THR A 47 -7.49 11.77 1.48
C THR A 47 -7.56 10.47 2.28
N VAL A 48 -8.68 9.74 2.23
CA VAL A 48 -8.82 8.45 2.91
C VAL A 48 -7.82 7.42 2.35
N PHE A 49 -7.70 7.32 1.03
CA PHE A 49 -6.73 6.42 0.39
C PHE A 49 -5.29 6.77 0.77
N PHE A 50 -4.96 8.06 0.81
CA PHE A 50 -3.62 8.54 1.14
C PHE A 50 -3.25 8.26 2.60
N ILE A 51 -4.14 8.57 3.54
CA ILE A 51 -3.92 8.27 4.97
C ILE A 51 -3.80 6.76 5.18
N SER A 52 -4.68 5.98 4.53
CA SER A 52 -4.59 4.52 4.59
C SER A 52 -3.24 4.01 4.09
N ALA A 53 -2.76 4.50 2.95
CA ALA A 53 -1.47 4.10 2.39
C ALA A 53 -0.29 4.44 3.32
N ILE A 54 -0.30 5.62 3.96
CA ILE A 54 0.73 6.02 4.94
C ILE A 54 0.71 5.10 6.17
N VAL A 55 -0.46 4.78 6.70
CA VAL A 55 -0.57 3.91 7.88
C VAL A 55 -0.07 2.50 7.57
N HIS A 56 -0.41 1.94 6.40
CA HIS A 56 0.10 0.63 6.00
C HIS A 56 1.62 0.62 5.86
N GLU A 57 2.19 1.66 5.23
CA GLU A 57 3.64 1.82 5.12
C GLU A 57 4.29 1.97 6.50
N TYR A 58 3.70 2.76 7.39
CA TYR A 58 4.21 2.97 8.75
C TYR A 58 4.25 1.68 9.56
N ILE A 59 3.20 0.86 9.50
CA ILE A 59 3.15 -0.42 10.22
C ILE A 59 4.25 -1.36 9.71
N LEU A 60 4.46 -1.43 8.39
CA LEU A 60 5.54 -2.24 7.83
C LEU A 60 6.93 -1.70 8.17
N ALA A 61 7.13 -0.40 8.05
CA ALA A 61 8.40 0.23 8.39
C ALA A 61 8.76 0.00 9.86
N PHE A 62 7.77 0.06 10.75
CA PHE A 62 7.94 -0.25 12.17
C PHE A 62 8.23 -1.74 12.40
N ALA A 63 7.54 -2.65 11.71
CA ALA A 63 7.73 -4.09 11.87
C ALA A 63 9.09 -4.58 11.36
N PHE A 64 9.57 -4.03 10.24
CA PHE A 64 10.83 -4.45 9.62
C PHE A 64 12.04 -3.61 10.06
N GLY A 65 11.83 -2.42 10.61
CA GLY A 65 12.91 -1.54 11.06
C GLY A 65 13.63 -0.77 9.94
N PHE A 66 13.05 -0.73 8.74
CA PHE A 66 13.53 0.07 7.61
C PHE A 66 12.37 0.59 6.78
N PHE A 67 12.58 1.67 6.03
CA PHE A 67 11.53 2.30 5.22
C PHE A 67 11.63 1.85 3.76
N TYR A 68 10.58 1.23 3.23
CA TYR A 68 10.58 0.73 1.85
C TYR A 68 9.18 0.86 1.20
N PRO A 69 8.92 1.98 0.47
CA PRO A 69 7.58 2.46 0.13
C PRO A 69 6.85 1.70 -0.99
N VAL A 70 6.98 0.38 -1.05
CA VAL A 70 6.34 -0.45 -2.09
C VAL A 70 4.84 -0.51 -1.93
N ILE A 71 4.33 -0.65 -0.70
CA ILE A 71 2.89 -0.68 -0.47
C ILE A 71 2.27 0.65 -0.87
N PHE A 72 2.89 1.76 -0.44
CA PHE A 72 2.43 3.09 -0.79
C PHE A 72 2.30 3.29 -2.30
N ILE A 73 3.33 2.90 -3.08
CA ILE A 73 3.33 3.00 -4.54
C ILE A 73 2.24 2.12 -5.16
N LEU A 74 2.07 0.87 -4.71
CA LEU A 74 1.04 -0.03 -5.25
C LEU A 74 -0.38 0.46 -4.95
N PHE A 75 -0.62 1.02 -3.76
CA PHE A 75 -1.92 1.60 -3.40
C PHE A 75 -2.29 2.79 -4.28
N ILE A 76 -1.33 3.66 -4.59
CA ILE A 76 -1.58 4.85 -5.44
C ILE A 76 -1.67 4.48 -6.92
N THR A 77 -0.84 3.57 -7.41
CA THR A 77 -0.77 3.24 -8.85
C THR A 77 -1.86 2.28 -9.30
N ILE A 78 -2.24 1.32 -8.46
CA ILE A 78 -3.26 0.31 -8.80
C ILE A 78 -4.55 0.56 -8.02
N GLY A 79 -4.46 0.71 -6.69
CA GLY A 79 -5.65 0.81 -5.83
C GLY A 79 -6.50 2.05 -6.11
N PHE A 80 -5.87 3.22 -6.20
CA PHE A 80 -6.55 4.51 -6.41
C PHE A 80 -7.28 4.62 -7.76
N PRO A 81 -6.66 4.37 -8.94
CA PRO A 81 -7.39 4.44 -10.20
C PRO A 81 -8.47 3.37 -10.29
N MET A 82 -8.21 2.15 -9.81
CA MET A 82 -9.20 1.07 -9.82
C MET A 82 -10.43 1.38 -8.96
N PHE A 83 -10.30 2.19 -7.92
CA PHE A 83 -11.45 2.62 -7.10
C PHE A 83 -12.45 3.48 -7.88
N PHE A 84 -11.98 4.34 -8.80
CA PHE A 84 -12.87 5.17 -9.63
C PHE A 84 -13.50 4.40 -10.79
N ILE A 85 -12.88 3.30 -11.22
CA ILE A 85 -13.42 2.45 -12.28
C ILE A 85 -14.57 1.62 -11.70
N ARG A 86 -15.81 2.08 -11.93
CA ARG A 86 -17.04 1.40 -11.52
C ARG A 86 -17.49 0.30 -12.48
N LYS A 87 -16.71 0.02 -13.52
CA LYS A 87 -17.04 -1.03 -14.49
C LYS A 87 -16.83 -2.39 -13.83
N THR A 88 -17.83 -3.25 -13.92
CA THR A 88 -17.74 -4.65 -13.48
C THR A 88 -16.61 -5.34 -14.23
N PHE A 89 -15.51 -5.61 -13.54
CA PHE A 89 -14.47 -6.49 -14.07
C PHE A 89 -14.82 -7.94 -13.70
N SER A 90 -14.26 -8.88 -14.45
CA SER A 90 -14.35 -10.29 -14.06
C SER A 90 -13.69 -10.46 -12.69
N ASN A 91 -14.31 -11.28 -11.81
CA ASN A 91 -13.75 -11.66 -10.51
C ASN A 91 -12.28 -12.13 -10.67
N LEU A 92 -11.98 -12.81 -11.78
CA LEU A 92 -10.62 -13.24 -12.14
C LEU A 92 -9.59 -12.10 -12.18
N LEU A 93 -9.94 -10.94 -12.72
CA LEU A 93 -9.00 -9.81 -12.83
C LEU A 93 -8.67 -9.22 -11.46
N MET A 94 -9.66 -9.16 -10.56
CA MET A 94 -9.44 -8.74 -9.17
C MET A 94 -8.54 -9.74 -8.43
N TRP A 95 -8.79 -11.05 -8.59
CA TRP A 95 -7.92 -12.07 -8.01
C TRP A 95 -6.50 -11.99 -8.55
N LEU A 96 -6.34 -11.80 -9.86
CA LEU A 96 -5.03 -11.66 -10.49
C LEU A 96 -4.27 -10.45 -9.95
N SER A 97 -4.89 -9.27 -9.91
CA SER A 97 -4.24 -8.06 -9.42
C SER A 97 -3.96 -8.12 -7.92
N TRP A 98 -4.83 -8.73 -7.12
CA TRP A 98 -4.58 -8.97 -5.69
C TRP A 98 -3.40 -9.91 -5.47
N SER A 99 -3.34 -11.02 -6.21
CA SER A 99 -2.27 -12.02 -6.11
C SER A 99 -0.93 -11.44 -6.58
N LEU A 100 -0.92 -10.66 -7.67
CA LEU A 100 0.27 -9.97 -8.15
C LEU A 100 0.74 -8.90 -7.18
N GLY A 101 -0.17 -8.06 -6.66
CA GLY A 101 0.18 -7.01 -5.70
C GLY A 101 0.78 -7.58 -4.43
N THR A 102 0.14 -8.59 -3.83
CA THR A 102 0.67 -9.28 -2.65
C THR A 102 2.01 -9.97 -2.93
N GLY A 103 2.16 -10.64 -4.08
CA GLY A 103 3.41 -11.27 -4.49
C GLY A 103 4.59 -10.29 -4.64
N ILE A 104 4.35 -9.11 -5.23
CA ILE A 104 5.38 -8.05 -5.35
C ILE A 104 5.77 -7.53 -3.97
N ILE A 105 4.81 -7.28 -3.08
CA ILE A 105 5.07 -6.81 -1.72
C ILE A 105 5.95 -7.80 -0.97
N PHE A 106 5.54 -9.08 -0.91
CA PHE A 106 6.31 -10.10 -0.19
C PHE A 106 7.70 -10.31 -0.77
N SER A 107 7.82 -10.37 -2.11
CA SER A 107 9.12 -10.63 -2.75
C SER A 107 10.11 -9.48 -2.53
N LEU A 108 9.71 -8.22 -2.75
CA LEU A 108 10.63 -7.09 -2.60
C LEU A 108 11.05 -6.87 -1.13
N HIS A 109 10.14 -7.03 -0.17
CA HIS A 109 10.50 -6.95 1.25
C HIS A 109 11.44 -8.08 1.66
N ALA A 110 11.23 -9.30 1.16
CA ALA A 110 12.14 -10.42 1.41
C ALA A 110 13.54 -10.15 0.83
N ILE A 111 13.63 -9.65 -0.41
CA ILE A 111 14.91 -9.30 -1.04
C ILE A 111 15.63 -8.23 -0.22
N GLU A 112 14.93 -7.18 0.24
CA GLU A 112 15.53 -6.12 1.05
C GLU A 112 16.00 -6.64 2.42
N LEU A 113 15.23 -7.51 3.07
CA LEU A 113 15.62 -8.16 4.33
C LEU A 113 16.91 -8.98 4.15
N TYR A 114 16.98 -9.82 3.11
CA TYR A 114 18.17 -10.61 2.83
C TYR A 114 19.36 -9.75 2.42
N ALA A 115 19.14 -8.67 1.68
CA ALA A 115 20.21 -7.72 1.32
C ALA A 115 20.79 -7.05 2.57
N ARG A 116 19.96 -6.69 3.55
CA ARG A 116 20.42 -6.09 4.82
C ARG A 116 21.19 -7.06 5.71
N GLN A 117 20.90 -8.35 5.63
CA GLN A 117 21.64 -9.38 6.37
C GLN A 117 23.00 -9.68 5.74
N ASN A 118 23.10 -9.69 4.41
CA ASN A 118 24.30 -10.11 3.69
C ASN A 118 25.27 -8.96 3.39
N CYS A 119 24.79 -7.73 3.18
CA CYS A 119 25.62 -6.59 2.81
C CYS A 119 25.87 -5.62 3.99
N PRO A 120 27.06 -4.97 4.04
CA PRO A 120 27.41 -4.05 5.11
C PRO A 120 26.49 -2.82 5.13
N PRO A 121 26.23 -2.24 6.33
CA PRO A 121 25.43 -1.04 6.46
C PRO A 121 26.10 0.20 5.88
N TYR A 122 25.31 1.16 5.43
CA TYR A 122 25.83 2.48 5.10
C TYR A 122 26.34 3.19 6.37
N PRO A 123 27.39 4.03 6.25
CA PRO A 123 27.98 4.70 7.41
C PRO A 123 27.02 5.70 8.09
N ASN A 124 26.01 6.20 7.39
CA ASN A 124 25.00 7.10 7.93
C ASN A 124 23.69 6.33 8.22
N TYR A 125 23.25 6.34 9.47
CA TYR A 125 22.02 5.68 9.93
C TYR A 125 20.77 6.08 9.12
N TYR A 126 20.57 7.40 8.89
CA TYR A 126 19.41 7.88 8.14
C TYR A 126 19.45 7.45 6.66
N LEU A 127 20.63 7.40 6.05
CA LEU A 127 20.76 6.91 4.68
C LEU A 127 20.45 5.43 4.60
N ASP A 128 20.89 4.65 5.59
CA ASP A 128 20.60 3.22 5.67
C ASP A 128 19.09 2.92 5.87
N LEU A 129 18.36 3.85 6.48
CA LEU A 129 16.92 3.74 6.68
C LEU A 129 16.11 3.96 5.40
N PHE A 130 16.49 4.95 4.58
CA PHE A 130 15.74 5.37 3.40
C PHE A 130 16.23 4.75 2.08
N ILE A 131 17.50 4.36 2.00
CA ILE A 131 18.08 3.79 0.78
C ILE A 131 18.01 2.26 0.88
N PRO A 132 17.34 1.59 -0.07
CA PRO A 132 17.29 0.14 -0.09
C PRO A 132 18.67 -0.45 -0.44
N ARG A 133 19.08 -1.50 0.27
CA ARG A 133 20.34 -2.22 -0.01
C ARG A 133 20.19 -3.23 -1.15
N SER A 134 18.96 -3.61 -1.48
CA SER A 134 18.65 -4.59 -2.53
C SER A 134 19.19 -4.24 -3.92
N TRP A 135 19.42 -2.95 -4.23
CA TRP A 135 19.95 -2.53 -5.54
C TRP A 135 21.46 -2.27 -5.57
N SER A 136 22.09 -2.09 -4.40
CA SER A 136 23.54 -1.84 -4.29
C SER A 136 24.34 -3.08 -3.90
N CYS A 137 23.67 -4.11 -3.36
CA CYS A 137 24.26 -5.38 -2.94
C CYS A 137 24.59 -6.30 -4.12
N HIS A 138 25.35 -5.81 -5.11
CA HIS A 138 25.84 -6.60 -6.25
C HIS A 138 27.38 -6.70 -6.28
N GLU A 139 28.09 -5.75 -5.67
CA GLU A 139 29.56 -5.67 -5.81
C GLU A 139 30.35 -6.60 -4.89
N GLN A 140 29.71 -7.31 -3.93
CA GLN A 140 30.45 -8.18 -2.99
C GLN A 140 30.65 -9.62 -3.48
N PHE A 141 30.08 -10.01 -4.62
CA PHE A 141 30.28 -11.35 -5.20
C PHE A 141 31.34 -11.37 -6.32
N ASN A 142 32.01 -10.24 -6.59
CA ASN A 142 33.02 -10.10 -7.65
C ASN A 142 34.48 -10.03 -7.14
N THR A 143 34.74 -10.50 -5.92
CA THR A 143 36.10 -10.75 -5.38
C THR A 143 36.23 -12.19 -4.94
#